data_AF-A0A919N7H9-F1
#
_entry.id   AF-A0A919N7H9-F1
#
_cell.length_a   1.000
_cell.length_b   1.000
_cell.length_c   1.000
_cell.angle_alpha   90.00
_cell.angle_beta   90.00
_cell.angle_gamma   90.00
#
_symmetry.space_group_name_H-M   'P 1'
#
loop_
_entity.id
_entity.type
_entity.pdbx_description
1 polymer ?
#
loop_
_entity_poly.entity_id
_entity_poly.type
_entity_poly.pdbx_seq_one_letter_code
_entity_poly.pdbx_strand_id
1 'polypeptide(L)' 'MQMVARRTLSGITCPIIAPEAQIEIKRMYPVWNPALPRRPRDATDIGRLGARLRR' A
#
# COMPACT_ATOMS: atom_id res chain seq x y z
N MET A 1 -14.04 -6.79 -4.14
CA MET A 1 -12.93 -7.56 -4.75
C MET A 1 -11.94 -6.58 -5.34
N GLN A 2 -10.85 -6.25 -4.64
CA GLN A 2 -9.92 -5.21 -5.10
C GLN A 2 -9.10 -5.71 -6.31
N MET A 3 -9.03 -4.90 -7.37
CA MET A 3 -8.37 -5.31 -8.63
C MET A 3 -6.85 -5.42 -8.47
N VAL A 4 -6.25 -6.42 -9.09
CA VAL A 4 -4.82 -6.72 -8.99
C VAL A 4 -4.16 -6.46 -10.34
N ALA A 5 -3.13 -5.61 -10.36
CA ALA A 5 -2.35 -5.31 -11.56
C ALA A 5 -1.05 -6.11 -11.56
N ARG A 6 -0.65 -6.68 -12.70
CA ARG A 6 0.69 -7.27 -12.83
C ARG A 6 1.73 -6.16 -12.97
N ARG A 7 2.80 -6.23 -12.19
CA ARG A 7 3.93 -5.29 -12.24
C ARG A 7 5.24 -6.06 -12.33
N THR A 8 6.21 -5.47 -13.02
CA THR A 8 7.56 -6.04 -13.19
C THR A 8 8.57 -5.18 -12.45
N LEU A 9 9.43 -5.80 -11.65
CA LEU A 9 10.56 -5.17 -10.99
C LEU A 9 11.77 -6.08 -11.14
N SER A 10 12.88 -5.55 -11.70
CA SER A 10 14.12 -6.30 -11.93
C SER A 10 13.90 -7.65 -12.64
N GLY A 11 13.03 -7.66 -13.67
CA GLY A 11 12.70 -8.85 -14.44
C GLY A 11 11.67 -9.80 -13.81
N ILE A 12 11.27 -9.58 -12.55
CA ILE A 12 10.27 -10.40 -11.86
C ILE A 12 8.90 -9.77 -12.02
N THR A 13 7.93 -10.53 -12.54
CA THR A 13 6.54 -10.07 -12.74
C THR A 13 5.61 -10.74 -11.74
N CYS A 14 4.87 -9.94 -10.97
CA CYS A 14 3.93 -10.45 -9.98
C CYS A 14 2.62 -9.64 -9.94
N PRO A 15 1.52 -10.28 -9.51
CA PRO A 15 0.30 -9.58 -9.16
C PRO A 15 0.52 -8.66 -7.94
N ILE A 16 0.16 -7.39 -8.07
CA ILE A 16 0.22 -6.38 -7.01
C ILE A 16 -1.19 -5.87 -6.70
N ILE A 17 -1.53 -5.85 -5.41
CA ILE A 17 -2.81 -5.33 -4.91
C ILE A 17 -3.02 -3.86 -5.27
N ALA A 18 -4.28 -3.46 -5.44
CA ALA A 18 -4.67 -2.09 -5.73
C ALA A 18 -4.07 -1.08 -4.73
N PRO A 19 -3.77 0.16 -5.16
CA PRO A 19 -3.28 1.21 -4.26
C PRO A 19 -4.20 1.47 -3.06
N GLU A 20 -5.51 1.31 -3.23
CA GLU A 20 -6.52 1.44 -2.17
C GLU A 20 -6.30 0.41 -1.04
N ALA A 21 -6.12 -0.87 -1.38
CA ALA A 21 -5.79 -1.93 -0.42
C ALA A 21 -4.45 -1.65 0.28
N GLN A 22 -3.45 -1.15 -0.45
CA GLN A 22 -2.16 -0.82 0.16
C GLN A 22 -2.31 0.31 1.21
N ILE A 23 -3.10 1.34 0.91
CA ILE A 23 -3.42 2.42 1.85
C ILE A 23 -4.19 1.89 3.06
N GLU A 24 -5.19 1.05 2.83
CA GLU A 24 -5.99 0.44 3.89
C GLU A 24 -5.13 -0.36 4.86
N ILE A 25 -4.29 -1.26 4.35
CA ILE A 25 -3.36 -2.06 5.16
C ILE A 25 -2.45 -1.13 5.98
N LYS A 26 -1.87 -0.09 5.39
CA LYS A 26 -1.01 0.86 6.12
C LYS A 26 -1.75 1.62 7.22
N ARG A 27 -3.03 1.91 7.03
CA ARG A 27 -3.87 2.59 8.05
C ARG A 27 -4.28 1.64 9.16
N MET A 28 -4.64 0.41 8.81
CA MET A 28 -5.25 -0.56 9.73
C MET A 28 -4.23 -1.43 10.46
N TYR A 29 -3.03 -1.65 9.92
CA TYR A 29 -2.02 -2.50 10.54
C TYR A 29 -1.71 -2.14 12.01
N PRO A 30 -1.56 -0.85 12.40
CA PRO A 30 -1.38 -0.47 13.81
C PRO A 30 -2.61 -0.70 14.69
N VAL A 31 -3.81 -0.81 14.10
CA VAL A 31 -5.05 -1.16 14.82
C VAL A 31 -5.11 -2.67 15.04
N TRP A 32 -4.74 -3.45 14.02
CA TRP A 32 -4.70 -4.91 14.08
C TRP A 32 -3.57 -5.43 14.98
N ASN A 33 -2.43 -4.73 15.00
CA ASN A 33 -1.31 -5.05 15.88
C ASN A 33 -0.79 -3.78 16.58
N PRO A 34 -1.35 -3.46 17.77
CA PRO A 34 -0.94 -2.29 18.55
C PRO A 34 0.52 -2.29 19.01
N ALA A 35 1.18 -3.46 19.06
CA ALA A 35 2.59 -3.55 19.42
C ALA A 35 3.53 -3.02 18.32
N LEU A 36 3.02 -2.78 17.11
CA LEU A 36 3.77 -2.25 15.98
C LEU A 36 3.30 -0.82 15.64
N PRO A 37 4.00 0.22 16.16
CA PRO A 37 3.59 1.61 15.96
C PRO A 37 3.75 2.07 14.50
N ARG A 38 2.99 3.10 14.12
CA ARG A 38 3.08 3.74 12.79
C ARG A 38 4.49 4.25 12.55
N ARG A 39 5.06 3.91 11.39
CA ARG A 39 6.37 4.40 10.97
C ARG A 39 6.19 5.69 10.17
N PRO A 40 7.12 6.66 10.26
CA PRO A 40 7.09 7.85 9.40
C PRO A 40 7.01 7.52 7.90
N ARG A 41 7.62 6.40 7.48
CA ARG A 41 7.55 5.89 6.11
C ARG A 41 6.12 5.60 5.63
N ASP A 42 5.22 5.16 6.51
CA ASP A 42 3.85 4.83 6.12
C ASP A 42 3.08 6.08 5.69
N ALA A 43 3.30 7.22 6.34
CA ALA A 43 2.71 8.49 5.94
C ALA A 43 3.17 8.91 4.54
N THR A 44 4.47 8.78 4.24
CA THR A 44 5.03 9.06 2.92
C THR A 44 4.46 8.13 1.85
N ASP A 45 4.36 6.83 2.13
CA ASP A 45 3.82 5.85 1.19
C ASP A 45 2.33 6.10 0.92
N ILE A 46 1.53 6.37 1.96
CA ILE A 46 0.11 6.75 1.81
C ILE A 46 -0.01 8.02 0.95
N GLY A 47 0.85 9.01 1.16
CA GLY A 47 0.86 10.23 0.34
C GLY A 47 1.12 9.96 -1.14
N ARG A 48 2.10 9.10 -1.45
CA ARG A 48 2.43 8.70 -2.83
C ARG A 48 1.29 7.91 -3.49
N LEU A 49 0.74 6.93 -2.79
CA LEU A 49 -0.38 6.12 -3.29
C LEU A 49 -1.62 7.00 -3.51
N GLY A 50 -1.92 7.91 -2.58
CA GLY A 50 -3.03 8.86 -2.73
C GLY A 50 -2.84 9.83 -3.90
N ALA A 51 -1.61 10.30 -4.14
CA ALA A 51 -1.31 11.12 -5.31
C ALA A 51 -1.50 10.36 -6.63
N ARG A 52 -1.22 9.05 -6.65
CA ARG A 52 -1.47 8.19 -7.82
C ARG A 52 -2.95 8.00 -8.09
N LEU A 53 -3.79 7.91 -7.07
CA LEU A 53 -5.24 7.72 -7.22
C LEU A 53 -5.98 8.97 -7.72
N ARG A 54 -5.41 10.16 -7.51
CA ARG A 54 -5.98 11.44 -8.00
C ARG A 54 -5.60 11.77 -9.46
N ARG A 55 -4.81 10.92 -10.11
CA ARG A 55 -4.36 11.06 -11.51
C ARG A 55 -4.95 9.95 -12.35
#